data_AF-A0A1H4DV49-F1
#
_entry.id   AF-A0A1H4DV49-F1
#
_cell.length_a   1.000
_cell.length_b   1.000
_cell.length_c   1.000
_cell.angle_alpha   90.00
_cell.angle_beta   90.00
_cell.angle_gamma   90.00
#
_symmetry.space_group_name_H-M   'P 1'
#
loop_
_entity.id
_entity.type
_entity.pdbx_description
1 polymer ?
#
loop_
_entity_poly.entity_id
_entity_poly.type
_entity_poly.pdbx_seq_one_letter_code
_entity_poly.pdbx_strand_id
1 'polypeptide(L)'
;MGSKSVFENLAEGEVNRQRSTFMVDMMATERQRQRQRDAMAPQQHAEATARKLDDGLFADDPEIQRLTQEHQTIAARVERLGRASRTELQAAIQRIEQEVSAVQDQVRGAAVDDVLAGDFDFPRGAALVLRAEQLRHQLEAARRALEIIVKPPHERTHFDAEAHRAKEALAVALLERKRAYVAAHPELLDGRVVVPQPVQSGGADVESVSDAELQDQGTEAPKLSLETAATDEARAETEAPSLGKGGGVEAEVSIHG
;
A
#
# COMPACT_ATOMS: atom_id res chain seq x y z
N MET A 1 -27.47 -72.02 -32.99
CA MET A 1 -27.76 -70.62 -33.42
C MET A 1 -28.55 -69.98 -32.30
N GLY A 2 -27.91 -69.13 -31.49
CA GLY A 2 -28.52 -68.56 -30.29
C GLY A 2 -29.44 -67.39 -30.63
N SER A 3 -30.74 -67.55 -30.37
CA SER A 3 -31.72 -66.47 -30.43
C SER A 3 -31.50 -65.53 -29.23
N LYS A 4 -30.83 -64.39 -29.45
CA LYS A 4 -30.85 -63.28 -28.49
C LYS A 4 -32.31 -62.95 -28.15
N SER A 5 -32.61 -62.89 -26.86
CA SER A 5 -34.00 -62.76 -26.41
C SER A 5 -34.53 -61.34 -26.71
N VAL A 6 -35.83 -61.22 -26.98
CA VAL A 6 -36.49 -59.92 -27.21
C VAL A 6 -36.24 -58.95 -26.03
N PHE A 7 -36.03 -59.47 -24.82
CA PHE A 7 -35.70 -58.70 -23.63
C PHE A 7 -34.27 -58.11 -23.65
N GLU A 8 -33.29 -58.80 -24.24
CA GLU A 8 -31.93 -58.24 -24.41
C GLU A 8 -31.93 -57.08 -25.43
N ASN A 9 -32.69 -57.20 -26.53
CA ASN A 9 -32.81 -56.12 -27.51
C ASN A 9 -33.53 -54.88 -26.96
N LEU A 10 -34.49 -55.06 -26.03
CA LEU A 10 -35.16 -53.96 -25.33
C LEU A 10 -34.23 -53.25 -24.34
N ALA A 11 -33.45 -54.00 -23.56
CA ALA A 11 -32.47 -53.45 -22.64
C ALA A 11 -31.33 -52.71 -23.37
N GLU A 12 -30.81 -53.27 -24.46
CA GLU A 12 -29.82 -52.60 -25.33
C GLU A 12 -30.38 -51.31 -25.94
N GLY A 13 -31.68 -51.28 -26.28
CA GLY A 13 -32.39 -50.10 -26.80
C GLY A 13 -32.58 -48.99 -25.76
N GLU A 14 -32.91 -49.34 -24.51
CA GLU A 14 -33.05 -48.37 -23.41
C GLU A 14 -31.71 -47.79 -22.97
N VAL A 15 -30.65 -48.60 -22.89
CA VAL A 15 -29.28 -48.13 -22.62
C VAL A 15 -28.78 -47.19 -23.71
N ASN A 16 -29.08 -47.48 -24.98
CA ASN A 16 -28.74 -46.58 -26.09
C ASN A 16 -29.54 -45.27 -26.05
N ARG A 17 -30.81 -45.28 -25.64
CA ARG A 17 -31.60 -44.05 -25.44
C ARG A 17 -31.05 -43.21 -24.29
N GLN A 18 -30.73 -43.83 -23.14
CA GLN A 18 -30.14 -43.14 -21.99
C GLN A 18 -28.76 -42.55 -22.30
N ARG A 19 -27.93 -43.29 -23.06
CA ARG A 19 -26.63 -42.80 -23.52
C ARG A 19 -26.77 -41.66 -24.55
N SER A 20 -27.80 -41.72 -25.39
CA SER A 20 -28.14 -40.66 -26.34
C SER A 20 -28.63 -39.39 -25.64
N THR A 21 -29.55 -39.49 -24.67
CA THR A 21 -30.02 -38.34 -23.88
C THR A 21 -28.88 -37.73 -23.07
N PHE A 22 -28.02 -38.55 -22.47
CA PHE A 22 -26.83 -38.07 -21.77
C PHE A 22 -25.86 -37.31 -22.71
N MET A 23 -25.63 -37.81 -23.92
CA MET A 23 -24.80 -37.09 -24.91
C MET A 23 -25.47 -35.80 -25.40
N VAL A 24 -26.80 -35.78 -25.55
CA VAL A 24 -27.55 -34.57 -25.92
C VAL A 24 -27.48 -33.52 -24.81
N ASP A 25 -27.63 -33.91 -23.55
CA ASP A 25 -27.54 -33.02 -22.38
C ASP A 25 -26.10 -32.52 -22.17
N MET A 26 -25.10 -33.37 -22.41
CA MET A 26 -23.69 -32.98 -22.40
C MET A 26 -23.37 -31.96 -23.50
N MET A 27 -23.86 -32.18 -24.72
CA MET A 27 -23.69 -31.22 -25.82
C MET A 27 -24.46 -29.91 -25.59
N ALA A 28 -25.63 -29.98 -24.95
CA ALA A 28 -26.41 -28.79 -24.58
C ALA A 28 -25.68 -27.95 -23.52
N THR A 29 -25.12 -28.59 -22.49
CA THR A 29 -24.33 -27.92 -21.45
C THR A 29 -23.01 -27.37 -21.97
N GLU A 30 -22.32 -28.08 -22.88
CA GLU A 30 -21.13 -27.55 -23.57
C GLU A 30 -21.45 -26.34 -24.44
N ARG A 31 -22.54 -26.38 -25.22
CA ARG A 31 -23.00 -25.23 -26.01
C ARG A 31 -23.37 -24.04 -25.13
N GLN A 32 -23.98 -24.29 -23.96
CA GLN A 32 -24.29 -23.23 -23.01
C GLN A 32 -23.02 -22.60 -22.42
N ARG A 33 -22.04 -23.42 -22.03
CA ARG A 33 -20.71 -22.93 -21.58
C ARG A 33 -19.99 -22.16 -22.68
N GLN A 34 -20.08 -22.61 -23.93
CA GLN A 34 -19.48 -21.92 -25.06
C GLN A 34 -20.15 -20.56 -25.30
N ARG A 35 -21.49 -20.50 -25.30
CA ARG A 35 -22.23 -19.22 -25.40
C ARG A 35 -21.87 -18.25 -24.28
N GLN A 36 -21.68 -18.75 -23.05
CA GLN A 36 -21.24 -17.92 -21.93
C GLN A 36 -19.82 -17.39 -22.13
N ARG A 37 -18.90 -18.21 -22.65
CA ARG A 37 -17.54 -17.77 -23.00
C ARG A 37 -17.56 -16.73 -24.13
N ASP A 38 -18.32 -16.98 -25.18
CA ASP A 38 -18.43 -16.08 -26.33
C ASP A 38 -19.06 -14.73 -25.92
N ALA A 39 -20.04 -14.74 -25.01
CA ALA A 39 -20.65 -13.52 -24.46
C ALA A 39 -19.67 -12.71 -23.59
N MET A 40 -18.76 -13.40 -22.87
CA MET A 40 -17.74 -12.76 -22.01
C MET A 40 -16.47 -12.36 -22.77
N ALA A 41 -16.27 -12.86 -23.99
CA ALA A 41 -15.04 -12.66 -24.76
C ALA A 41 -14.67 -11.18 -25.00
N PRO A 42 -15.61 -10.26 -25.32
CA PRO A 42 -15.28 -8.84 -25.50
C PRO A 42 -14.81 -8.17 -24.20
N GLN A 43 -15.44 -8.51 -23.06
CA GLN A 43 -15.04 -7.99 -21.76
C GLN A 43 -13.67 -8.53 -21.34
N GLN A 44 -13.41 -9.82 -21.57
CA GLN A 44 -12.11 -10.42 -21.32
C GLN A 44 -11.02 -9.82 -22.20
N HIS A 45 -11.32 -9.49 -23.46
CA HIS A 45 -10.39 -8.81 -24.35
C HIS A 45 -10.08 -7.40 -23.85
N ALA A 46 -11.10 -6.61 -23.50
CA ALA A 46 -10.92 -5.28 -22.94
C ALA A 46 -10.14 -5.29 -21.62
N GLU A 47 -10.39 -6.27 -20.75
CA GLU A 47 -9.65 -6.44 -19.51
C GLU A 47 -8.19 -6.85 -19.76
N ALA A 48 -7.94 -7.75 -20.72
CA ALA A 48 -6.59 -8.14 -21.11
C ALA A 48 -5.82 -6.94 -21.69
N THR A 49 -6.46 -6.10 -22.50
CA THR A 49 -5.87 -4.85 -23.00
C THR A 49 -5.59 -3.88 -21.86
N ALA A 50 -6.54 -3.69 -20.93
CA ALA A 50 -6.35 -2.83 -19.76
C ALA A 50 -5.13 -3.28 -18.95
N ARG A 51 -4.96 -4.58 -18.67
CA ARG A 51 -3.80 -5.12 -17.93
C ARG A 51 -2.47 -4.92 -18.66
N LYS A 52 -2.46 -4.78 -19.99
CA LYS A 52 -1.26 -4.54 -20.81
C LYS A 52 -0.88 -3.07 -20.89
N LEU A 53 -1.77 -2.14 -20.53
CA LEU A 53 -1.44 -0.73 -20.47
C LEU A 53 -0.39 -0.48 -19.40
N ASP A 54 0.49 0.48 -19.66
CA ASP A 54 1.50 0.91 -18.69
C ASP A 54 0.85 1.61 -17.49
N ASP A 55 1.38 1.37 -16.29
CA ASP A 55 0.96 2.06 -15.07
C ASP A 55 1.38 3.53 -15.10
N GLY A 56 2.50 3.84 -15.76
CA GLY A 56 3.04 5.21 -15.89
C GLY A 56 2.08 6.20 -16.56
N LEU A 57 1.12 5.71 -17.34
CA LEU A 57 0.08 6.54 -17.96
C LEU A 57 -0.82 7.24 -16.93
N PHE A 58 -0.92 6.70 -15.71
CA PHE A 58 -1.78 7.20 -14.64
C PHE A 58 -0.99 7.79 -13.47
N ALA A 59 0.32 8.04 -13.64
CA ALA A 59 1.19 8.58 -12.59
C ALA A 59 0.74 9.96 -12.08
N ASP A 60 0.07 10.73 -12.93
CA ASP A 60 -0.46 12.06 -12.60
C ASP A 60 -1.88 12.03 -11.99
N ASP A 61 -2.52 10.85 -11.89
CA ASP A 61 -3.85 10.75 -11.29
C ASP A 61 -3.75 10.93 -9.76
N PRO A 62 -4.47 11.91 -9.16
CA PRO A 62 -4.32 12.25 -7.75
C PRO A 62 -4.67 11.09 -6.81
N GLU A 63 -5.58 10.21 -7.22
CA GLU A 63 -5.96 9.03 -6.44
C GLU A 63 -4.83 7.98 -6.45
N ILE A 64 -4.21 7.79 -7.61
CA ILE A 64 -3.06 6.89 -7.78
C ILE A 64 -1.84 7.43 -7.03
N GLN A 65 -1.58 8.73 -7.07
CA GLN A 65 -0.50 9.35 -6.30
C GLN A 65 -0.69 9.14 -4.80
N ARG A 66 -1.89 9.39 -4.27
CA ARG A 66 -2.20 9.16 -2.86
C ARG A 66 -1.98 7.71 -2.47
N LEU A 67 -2.53 6.76 -3.22
CA LEU A 67 -2.38 5.33 -2.95
C LEU A 67 -0.94 4.84 -3.10
N THR A 68 -0.18 5.43 -4.02
CA THR A 68 1.25 5.13 -4.20
C THR A 68 2.05 5.60 -2.98
N GLN A 69 1.81 6.82 -2.51
CA GLN A 69 2.45 7.35 -1.30
C GLN A 69 2.08 6.50 -0.06
N GLU A 70 0.81 6.12 0.08
CA GLU A 70 0.34 5.26 1.16
C GLU A 70 1.03 3.88 1.12
N HIS A 71 1.05 3.24 -0.05
CA HIS A 71 1.74 1.96 -0.24
C HIS A 71 3.24 2.06 0.08
N GLN A 72 3.92 3.09 -0.43
CA GLN A 72 5.35 3.32 -0.18
C GLN A 72 5.63 3.54 1.30
N THR A 73 4.80 4.33 1.97
CA THR A 73 4.92 4.61 3.41
C THR A 73 4.78 3.33 4.23
N ILE A 74 3.75 2.53 3.94
CA ILE A 74 3.51 1.27 4.64
C ILE A 74 4.61 0.26 4.34
N ALA A 75 5.05 0.13 3.09
CA ALA A 75 6.13 -0.77 2.69
C ALA A 75 7.45 -0.41 3.39
N ALA A 76 7.82 0.87 3.38
CA ALA A 76 9.01 1.36 4.08
C ALA A 76 8.92 1.14 5.60
N ARG A 77 7.71 1.23 6.19
CA ARG A 77 7.49 0.92 7.61
C ARG A 77 7.72 -0.55 7.90
N VAL A 78 7.14 -1.45 7.09
CA VAL A 78 7.31 -2.90 7.25
C VAL A 78 8.77 -3.32 7.07
N GLU A 79 9.46 -2.78 6.06
CA GLU A 79 10.88 -3.05 5.82
C GLU A 79 11.76 -2.61 7.01
N ARG A 80 11.50 -1.42 7.55
CA ARG A 80 12.20 -0.90 8.75
C ARG A 80 11.96 -1.78 9.97
N LEU A 81 10.71 -2.20 10.21
CA LEU A 81 10.38 -3.12 11.31
C LEU A 81 11.02 -4.51 11.14
N GLY A 82 11.16 -4.98 9.89
CA GLY A 82 11.83 -6.24 9.58
C GLY A 82 13.35 -6.21 9.83
N ARG A 83 13.97 -5.04 9.71
CA ARG A 83 15.42 -4.83 9.94
C ARG A 83 15.78 -4.44 11.37
N ALA A 84 14.87 -3.78 12.07
CA ALA A 84 15.14 -3.27 13.41
C ALA A 84 15.32 -4.41 14.42
N SER A 85 16.40 -4.36 15.21
CA SER A 85 16.57 -5.27 16.34
C SER A 85 15.92 -4.72 17.61
N ARG A 86 15.50 -5.63 18.50
CA ARG A 86 14.99 -5.27 19.83
C ARG A 86 15.99 -4.38 20.59
N THR A 87 17.27 -4.69 20.50
CA THR A 87 18.35 -3.96 21.18
C THR A 87 18.53 -2.55 20.65
N GLU A 88 18.43 -2.36 19.33
CA GLU A 88 18.53 -1.02 18.72
C GLU A 88 17.34 -0.16 19.10
N LEU A 89 16.11 -0.71 19.08
CA LEU A 89 14.93 0.04 19.50
C LEU A 89 14.97 0.40 20.99
N GLN A 90 15.44 -0.51 21.86
CA GLN A 90 15.63 -0.21 23.28
C GLN A 90 16.68 0.90 23.49
N ALA A 91 17.79 0.87 22.75
CA ALA A 91 18.80 1.91 22.81
C ALA A 91 18.27 3.26 22.28
N ALA A 92 17.48 3.25 21.19
CA ALA A 92 16.85 4.45 20.65
C ALA A 92 15.87 5.06 21.66
N ILE A 93 15.00 4.26 22.28
CA ILE A 93 14.08 4.71 23.33
C ILE A 93 14.84 5.39 24.48
N GLN A 94 15.91 4.75 24.98
CA GLN A 94 16.70 5.33 26.07
C GLN A 94 17.36 6.66 25.69
N ARG A 95 17.87 6.78 24.46
CA ARG A 95 18.45 8.04 23.96
C ARG A 95 17.39 9.14 23.86
N ILE A 96 16.23 8.82 23.28
CA ILE A 96 15.13 9.79 23.15
C ILE A 96 14.62 10.21 24.53
N GLU A 97 14.50 9.29 25.50
CA GLU A 97 14.12 9.63 26.87
C GLU A 97 15.12 10.58 27.54
N GLN A 98 16.42 10.35 27.35
CA GLN A 98 17.48 11.23 27.84
C GLN A 98 17.40 12.62 27.18
N GLU A 99 17.17 12.67 25.87
CA GLU A 99 17.01 13.93 25.13
C GLU A 99 15.76 14.70 25.54
N VAL A 100 14.62 14.01 25.74
CA VAL A 100 13.40 14.64 26.26
C VAL A 100 13.65 15.26 27.63
N SER A 101 14.35 14.54 28.52
CA SER A 101 14.73 15.08 29.84
C SER A 101 15.63 16.30 29.71
N ALA A 102 16.64 16.24 28.83
CA ALA A 102 17.58 17.34 28.62
C ALA A 102 16.89 18.58 28.04
N VAL A 103 16.00 18.41 27.06
CA VAL A 103 15.24 19.52 26.46
C VAL A 103 14.30 20.14 27.49
N GLN A 104 13.66 19.36 28.37
CA GLN A 104 12.82 19.90 29.44
C GLN A 104 13.60 20.78 30.43
N ASP A 105 14.83 20.40 30.77
CA ASP A 105 15.69 21.23 31.60
C ASP A 105 16.15 22.49 30.86
N GLN A 106 16.42 22.39 29.55
CA GLN A 106 16.75 23.54 28.71
C GLN A 106 15.57 24.52 28.56
N VAL A 107 14.32 24.04 28.48
CA VAL A 107 13.13 24.92 28.42
C VAL A 107 13.07 25.83 29.65
N ARG A 108 13.38 25.30 30.84
CA ARG A 108 13.41 26.10 32.08
C ARG A 108 14.50 27.16 32.04
N GLY A 109 15.70 26.80 31.59
CA GLY A 109 16.81 27.75 31.43
C GLY A 109 16.50 28.84 30.41
N ALA A 110 15.97 28.45 29.24
CA ALA A 110 15.59 29.36 28.17
C ALA A 110 14.49 30.34 28.60
N ALA A 111 13.49 29.88 29.38
CA ALA A 111 12.47 30.77 29.89
C ALA A 111 13.03 31.84 30.86
N VAL A 112 14.03 31.48 31.67
CA VAL A 112 14.73 32.44 32.54
C VAL A 112 15.55 33.42 31.69
N ASP A 113 16.28 32.92 30.70
CA ASP A 113 17.09 33.76 29.80
C ASP A 113 16.23 34.74 28.99
N ASP A 114 15.06 34.30 28.51
CA ASP A 114 14.10 35.14 27.79
C ASP A 114 13.55 36.24 28.71
N VAL A 115 13.21 35.93 29.98
CA VAL A 115 12.79 36.93 30.98
C VAL A 115 13.91 37.92 31.30
N LEU A 116 15.16 37.44 31.44
CA LEU A 116 16.32 38.30 31.69
C LEU A 116 16.63 39.22 30.50
N ALA A 117 16.33 38.79 29.27
CA ALA A 117 16.44 39.59 28.06
C ALA A 117 15.29 40.61 27.90
N GLY A 118 14.20 40.46 28.67
CA GLY A 118 12.99 41.27 28.53
C GLY A 118 12.07 40.79 27.41
N ASP A 119 12.30 39.59 26.87
CA ASP A 119 11.53 38.97 25.80
C ASP A 119 10.40 38.12 26.40
N PHE A 120 9.21 38.71 26.54
CA PHE A 120 8.03 38.03 27.11
C PHE A 120 7.29 37.13 26.12
N ASP A 121 7.73 37.09 24.86
CA ASP A 121 7.22 36.15 23.85
C ASP A 121 7.91 34.77 23.92
N PHE A 122 8.91 34.60 24.79
CA PHE A 122 9.63 33.35 25.04
C PHE A 122 10.10 32.61 23.77
N PRO A 123 10.77 33.28 22.81
CA PRO A 123 11.10 32.68 21.53
C PRO A 123 12.00 31.43 21.67
N ARG A 124 12.91 31.42 22.65
CA ARG A 124 13.81 30.27 22.87
C ARG A 124 13.08 29.14 23.58
N GLY A 125 12.27 29.48 24.59
CA GLY A 125 11.39 28.54 25.28
C GLY A 125 10.43 27.84 24.31
N ALA A 126 9.77 28.60 23.43
CA ALA A 126 8.81 28.09 22.45
C ALA A 126 9.44 27.08 21.46
N ALA A 127 10.62 27.39 20.94
CA ALA A 127 11.33 26.48 20.03
C ALA A 127 11.70 25.15 20.71
N LEU A 128 12.12 25.19 21.98
CA LEU A 128 12.44 23.99 22.75
C LEU A 128 11.20 23.17 23.13
N VAL A 129 10.05 23.83 23.36
CA VAL A 129 8.77 23.13 23.58
C VAL A 129 8.36 22.35 22.33
N LEU A 130 8.42 22.96 21.15
CA LEU A 130 8.14 22.26 19.87
C LEU A 130 9.06 21.06 19.66
N ARG A 131 10.35 21.20 19.97
CA ARG A 131 11.31 20.08 19.93
C ARG A 131 10.94 18.98 20.92
N ALA A 132 10.51 19.33 22.14
CA ALA A 132 10.10 18.36 23.14
C ALA A 132 8.85 17.57 22.69
N GLU A 133 7.90 18.23 22.02
CA GLU A 133 6.72 17.57 21.43
C GLU A 133 7.14 16.59 20.32
N GLN A 134 8.01 17.02 19.41
CA GLN A 134 8.55 16.13 18.38
C GLN A 134 9.22 14.90 18.99
N LEU A 135 10.13 15.07 19.95
CA LEU A 135 10.79 13.95 20.63
C LEU A 135 9.81 13.01 21.35
N ARG A 136 8.70 13.54 21.90
CA ARG A 136 7.64 12.71 22.49
C ARG A 136 6.92 11.85 21.46
N HIS A 137 6.58 12.41 20.29
CA HIS A 137 6.01 11.62 19.20
C HIS A 137 6.96 10.52 18.73
N GLN A 138 8.25 10.83 18.60
CA GLN A 138 9.28 9.85 18.25
C GLN A 138 9.42 8.75 19.30
N LEU A 139 9.33 9.10 20.59
CA LEU A 139 9.36 8.14 21.68
C LEU A 139 8.18 7.17 21.64
N GLU A 140 6.97 7.68 21.39
CA GLU A 140 5.77 6.86 21.25
C GLU A 140 5.88 5.91 20.05
N ALA A 141 6.34 6.40 18.90
CA ALA A 141 6.56 5.59 17.71
C ALA A 141 7.58 4.46 17.98
N ALA A 142 8.72 4.78 18.61
CA ALA A 142 9.73 3.80 18.97
C ALA A 142 9.22 2.75 19.97
N ARG A 143 8.39 3.15 20.95
CA ARG A 143 7.76 2.22 21.90
C ARG A 143 6.75 1.29 21.22
N ARG A 144 5.91 1.83 20.32
CA ARG A 144 4.98 1.01 19.52
C ARG A 144 5.74 0.03 18.62
N ALA A 145 6.81 0.47 17.97
CA ALA A 145 7.69 -0.41 17.18
C ALA A 145 8.29 -1.54 18.03
N LEU A 146 8.76 -1.23 19.24
CA LEU A 146 9.28 -2.24 20.16
C LEU A 146 8.20 -3.25 20.57
N GLU A 147 6.98 -2.78 20.86
CA GLU A 147 5.85 -3.66 21.17
C GLU A 147 5.56 -4.63 20.02
N ILE A 148 5.57 -4.14 18.78
CA ILE A 148 5.35 -4.94 17.57
C ILE A 148 6.45 -6.00 17.37
N ILE A 149 7.71 -5.65 17.63
CA ILE A 149 8.82 -6.60 17.51
C ILE A 149 8.81 -7.62 18.65
N VAL A 150 8.38 -7.26 19.85
CA VAL A 150 8.27 -8.20 20.98
C VAL A 150 7.09 -9.16 20.78
N LYS A 151 6.05 -8.74 20.04
CA LYS A 151 4.91 -9.60 19.71
C LYS A 151 5.34 -10.85 18.93
N PRO A 152 4.71 -11.99 19.21
CA PRO A 152 5.02 -13.23 18.53
C PRO A 152 4.71 -13.14 17.02
N PRO A 153 5.39 -13.93 16.17
CA PRO A 153 5.40 -13.76 14.73
C PRO A 153 4.02 -13.85 14.05
N HIS A 154 3.04 -14.52 14.66
CA HIS A 154 1.67 -14.57 14.14
C HIS A 154 0.93 -13.23 14.25
N GLU A 155 1.28 -12.35 15.19
CA GLU A 155 0.72 -10.99 15.29
C GLU A 155 1.44 -10.00 14.35
N ARG A 156 2.67 -10.32 13.94
CA ARG A 156 3.39 -9.54 12.91
C ARG A 156 2.74 -9.65 11.52
N THR A 157 1.99 -10.74 11.28
CA THR A 157 1.22 -10.95 10.05
C THR A 157 0.21 -9.83 9.77
N HIS A 158 -0.23 -9.09 10.80
CA HIS A 158 -1.12 -7.94 10.61
C HIS A 158 -0.47 -6.83 9.76
N PHE A 159 0.83 -6.56 9.97
CA PHE A 159 1.55 -5.50 9.24
C PHE A 159 1.86 -5.91 7.80
N ASP A 160 2.20 -7.18 7.59
CA ASP A 160 2.35 -7.74 6.25
C ASP A 160 1.00 -7.73 5.51
N ALA A 161 -0.10 -8.08 6.20
CA ALA A 161 -1.45 -8.00 5.65
C ALA A 161 -1.85 -6.57 5.28
N GLU A 162 -1.44 -5.58 6.07
CA GLU A 162 -1.67 -4.16 5.78
C GLU A 162 -0.87 -3.70 4.53
N ALA A 163 0.39 -4.09 4.41
CA ALA A 163 1.19 -3.82 3.21
C ALA A 163 0.60 -4.49 1.96
N HIS A 164 0.11 -5.73 2.10
CA HIS A 164 -0.60 -6.43 1.03
C HIS A 164 -1.88 -5.71 0.63
N ARG A 165 -2.71 -5.28 1.59
CA ARG A 165 -3.94 -4.53 1.33
C ARG A 165 -3.67 -3.20 0.64
N ALA A 166 -2.65 -2.46 1.06
CA ALA A 166 -2.28 -1.19 0.41
C ALA A 166 -1.83 -1.41 -1.05
N LYS A 167 -1.05 -2.46 -1.30
CA LYS A 167 -0.64 -2.85 -2.65
C LYS A 167 -1.83 -3.28 -3.51
N GLU A 168 -2.75 -4.05 -2.94
CA GLU A 168 -3.98 -4.48 -3.63
C GLU A 168 -4.89 -3.30 -3.95
N ALA A 169 -5.06 -2.35 -3.04
CA ALA A 169 -5.83 -1.14 -3.25
C ALA A 169 -5.27 -0.31 -4.43
N LEU A 170 -3.95 -0.11 -4.48
CA LEU A 170 -3.28 0.54 -5.60
C LEU A 170 -3.50 -0.22 -6.92
N ALA A 171 -3.34 -1.55 -6.92
CA ALA A 171 -3.51 -2.38 -8.11
C ALA A 171 -4.96 -2.35 -8.64
N VAL A 172 -5.95 -2.36 -7.74
CA VAL A 172 -7.38 -2.25 -8.09
C VAL A 172 -7.66 -0.88 -8.70
N ALA A 173 -7.22 0.21 -8.06
CA ALA A 173 -7.43 1.56 -8.57
C ALA A 173 -6.78 1.76 -9.95
N LEU A 174 -5.53 1.29 -10.14
CA LEU A 174 -4.85 1.32 -11.45
C LEU A 174 -5.63 0.55 -12.50
N LEU A 175 -6.14 -0.65 -12.17
CA LEU A 175 -6.90 -1.47 -13.12
C LEU A 175 -8.24 -0.81 -13.49
N GLU A 176 -8.91 -0.15 -12.54
CA GLU A 176 -10.13 0.62 -12.80
C GLU A 176 -9.87 1.80 -13.74
N ARG A 177 -8.79 2.55 -13.50
CA ARG A 177 -8.36 3.65 -14.39
C ARG A 177 -8.01 3.14 -15.79
N LYS A 178 -7.29 2.02 -15.88
CA LYS A 178 -6.99 1.34 -17.16
C LYS A 178 -8.26 0.91 -17.90
N ARG A 179 -9.25 0.35 -17.20
CA ARG A 179 -10.54 -0.03 -17.80
C ARG A 179 -11.30 1.18 -18.30
N ALA A 180 -11.35 2.26 -17.53
CA ALA A 180 -11.98 3.52 -17.95
C ALA A 180 -11.29 4.11 -19.19
N TYR A 181 -9.96 4.05 -19.23
CA TYR A 181 -9.17 4.51 -20.38
C TYR A 181 -9.46 3.69 -21.65
N VAL A 182 -9.47 2.36 -21.55
CA VAL A 182 -9.84 1.48 -22.69
C VAL A 182 -11.26 1.72 -23.16
N ALA A 183 -12.20 1.98 -22.24
CA ALA A 183 -13.59 2.29 -22.61
C ALA A 183 -13.71 3.64 -23.33
N ALA A 184 -12.89 4.63 -22.96
CA ALA A 184 -12.83 5.93 -23.63
C ALA A 184 -12.08 5.90 -24.97
N HIS A 185 -11.22 4.91 -25.18
CA HIS A 185 -10.35 4.76 -26.37
C HIS A 185 -10.53 3.37 -27.01
N PRO A 186 -11.70 3.09 -27.62
CA PRO A 186 -12.00 1.79 -28.22
C PRO A 186 -11.01 1.38 -29.32
N GLU A 187 -10.31 2.35 -29.94
CA GLU A 187 -9.24 2.12 -30.91
C GLU A 187 -8.05 1.30 -30.36
N LEU A 188 -7.88 1.24 -29.03
CA LEU A 188 -6.91 0.37 -28.37
C LEU A 188 -7.26 -1.11 -28.47
N LEU A 189 -8.54 -1.44 -28.65
CA LEU A 189 -9.01 -2.82 -28.84
C LEU A 189 -8.71 -3.34 -30.25
N ASP A 190 -8.64 -2.43 -31.23
CA ASP A 190 -8.38 -2.74 -32.64
C ASP A 190 -6.88 -2.87 -32.95
N GLY A 191 -5.99 -2.64 -31.97
CA GLY A 191 -4.53 -2.75 -32.12
C GLY A 191 -3.91 -1.65 -33.01
N ARG A 192 -4.63 -0.54 -33.24
CA ARG A 192 -4.22 0.52 -34.19
C ARG A 192 -3.45 1.68 -33.57
N VAL A 193 -3.29 1.71 -32.25
CA VAL A 193 -2.62 2.80 -31.55
C VAL A 193 -1.30 2.32 -30.92
N VAL A 194 -0.22 2.99 -31.29
CA VAL A 194 1.03 3.02 -30.54
C VAL A 194 0.78 3.91 -29.32
N VAL A 195 0.67 3.33 -28.14
CA VAL A 195 0.55 4.09 -26.88
C VAL A 195 1.75 5.04 -26.82
N PRO A 196 1.55 6.36 -26.62
CA PRO A 196 2.68 7.28 -26.44
C PRO A 196 3.49 6.78 -25.24
N GLN A 197 4.72 6.36 -25.50
CA GLN A 197 5.64 6.05 -24.41
C GLN A 197 5.85 7.33 -23.59
N PRO A 198 5.88 7.24 -22.26
CA PRO A 198 6.27 8.37 -21.45
C PRO A 198 7.65 8.84 -21.95
N VAL A 199 7.75 10.13 -22.25
CA VAL A 199 9.01 10.76 -22.63
C VAL A 199 9.98 10.49 -21.48
N GLN A 200 10.97 9.65 -21.68
CA GLN A 200 12.11 9.56 -20.76
C GLN A 200 12.76 10.94 -20.76
N SER A 201 12.40 11.77 -19.78
CA SER A 201 13.12 12.99 -19.49
C SER A 201 14.54 12.57 -19.12
N GLY A 202 15.47 12.80 -20.05
CA GLY A 202 16.89 12.51 -19.87
C GLY A 202 17.41 13.10 -18.56
N GLY A 203 18.17 12.28 -17.84
CA GLY A 203 18.77 12.65 -16.57
C GLY A 203 19.92 11.70 -16.22
N ALA A 204 21.07 12.01 -16.80
CA ALA A 204 22.44 11.63 -16.42
C ALA A 204 22.87 10.15 -16.54
N ASP A 205 23.96 9.99 -17.29
CA ASP A 205 24.79 8.81 -17.42
C ASP A 205 25.09 8.18 -16.05
N VAL A 206 24.60 6.95 -15.85
CA VAL A 206 25.17 6.03 -14.87
C VAL A 206 26.17 5.20 -15.65
N GLU A 207 27.43 5.63 -15.62
CA GLU A 207 28.55 4.78 -16.05
C GLU A 207 28.45 3.44 -15.31
N SER A 208 28.31 2.39 -16.10
CA SER A 208 28.49 1.01 -15.67
C SER A 208 29.94 0.81 -15.23
N VAL A 209 30.19 0.75 -13.92
CA VAL A 209 31.45 0.21 -13.41
C VAL A 209 31.19 -1.24 -12.99
N SER A 210 31.70 -2.13 -13.83
CA SER A 210 31.74 -3.58 -13.67
C SER A 210 32.60 -4.03 -12.49
N ASP A 211 32.25 -5.20 -11.95
CA ASP A 211 33.02 -6.02 -11.02
C ASP A 211 34.48 -6.20 -11.46
N ALA A 212 35.41 -5.57 -10.74
CA ALA A 212 36.72 -6.10 -10.33
C ALA A 212 37.59 -4.97 -9.78
N GLU A 213 37.74 -4.89 -8.45
CA GLU A 213 39.04 -4.72 -7.77
C GLU A 213 38.83 -4.75 -6.24
N LEU A 214 39.09 -5.92 -5.67
CA LEU A 214 39.40 -6.12 -4.26
C LEU A 214 40.74 -5.43 -3.97
N GLN A 215 40.72 -4.28 -3.28
CA GLN A 215 41.85 -3.85 -2.45
C GLN A 215 41.41 -2.88 -1.35
N ASP A 216 41.39 -3.44 -0.14
CA ASP A 216 41.82 -2.85 1.13
C ASP A 216 42.06 -1.33 1.16
N GLN A 217 41.08 -0.60 1.73
CA GLN A 217 41.35 0.55 2.59
C GLN A 217 40.07 0.90 3.38
N GLY A 218 40.16 0.74 4.69
CA GLY A 218 39.08 1.06 5.63
C GLY A 218 38.62 2.52 5.49
N THR A 219 37.32 2.71 5.38
CA THR A 219 36.65 3.99 5.64
C THR A 219 35.23 3.70 6.08
N GLU A 220 34.85 4.37 7.16
CA GLU A 220 33.64 4.14 7.94
C GLU A 220 32.37 4.28 7.10
N ALA A 221 31.42 3.36 7.29
CA ALA A 221 30.08 3.46 6.72
C ALA A 221 29.38 4.74 7.22
N PRO A 222 28.63 5.45 6.36
CA PRO A 222 27.90 6.65 6.78
C PRO A 222 26.80 6.24 7.77
N LYS A 223 26.88 6.75 8.99
CA LYS A 223 25.83 6.66 10.00
C LYS A 223 24.60 7.41 9.47
N LEU A 224 23.68 6.69 8.84
CA LEU A 224 22.30 7.17 8.64
C LEU A 224 21.66 7.27 10.03
N SER A 225 21.68 8.47 10.57
CA SER A 225 21.06 8.85 11.84
C SER A 225 19.56 8.60 11.78
N LEU A 226 19.05 7.78 12.72
CA LEU A 226 17.63 7.55 12.98
C LEU A 226 16.81 8.85 13.20
N GLU A 227 17.47 10.00 13.38
CA GLU A 227 16.87 11.33 13.58
C GLU A 227 16.07 11.84 12.37
N THR A 228 16.47 11.50 11.13
CA THR A 228 15.77 11.97 9.92
C THR A 228 14.50 11.17 9.62
N ALA A 229 14.39 9.92 10.10
CA ALA A 229 13.23 9.08 9.85
C ALA A 229 12.03 9.43 10.75
N ALA A 230 12.31 10.05 11.89
CA ALA A 230 11.34 10.34 12.94
C ALA A 230 10.72 11.74 12.80
N THR A 231 11.26 12.57 11.89
CA THR A 231 10.72 13.89 11.49
C THR A 231 9.67 13.76 10.38
N ASP A 232 9.79 12.78 9.49
CA ASP A 232 8.78 12.53 8.43
C ASP A 232 7.49 11.90 8.99
N GLU A 233 7.57 11.10 10.06
CA GLU A 233 6.42 10.47 10.70
C GLU A 233 5.51 11.48 11.44
N ALA A 234 6.11 12.49 12.09
CA ALA A 234 5.36 13.58 12.74
C ALA A 234 4.69 14.54 11.73
N ARG A 235 5.22 14.65 10.51
CA ARG A 235 4.65 15.48 9.44
C ARG A 235 3.48 14.80 8.72
N ALA A 236 3.56 13.48 8.52
CA ALA A 236 2.46 12.72 7.92
C ALA A 236 1.21 12.65 8.79
N GLU A 237 1.33 12.65 10.12
CA GLU A 237 0.18 12.66 11.05
C GLU A 237 -0.51 14.04 11.15
N THR A 238 0.17 15.13 10.78
CA THR A 238 -0.38 16.49 10.83
C THR A 238 -1.04 16.94 9.51
N GLU A 239 -0.78 16.25 8.39
CA GLU A 239 -1.30 16.60 7.06
C GLU A 239 -2.43 15.65 6.56
N ALA A 240 -2.90 14.70 7.38
CA ALA A 240 -4.04 13.86 7.01
C ALA A 240 -5.34 14.70 6.91
N PRO A 241 -5.98 14.80 5.74
CA PRO A 241 -7.27 15.49 5.63
C PRO A 241 -8.31 14.69 6.40
N SER A 242 -8.98 15.35 7.35
CA SER A 242 -10.12 14.80 8.08
C SER A 242 -11.22 14.40 7.08
N LEU A 243 -11.30 13.10 6.78
CA LEU A 243 -12.45 12.53 6.07
C LEU A 243 -13.70 12.80 6.90
N GLY A 244 -14.60 13.60 6.31
CA GLY A 244 -15.77 14.15 6.97
C GLY A 244 -16.66 13.11 7.63
N LYS A 245 -16.95 13.32 8.91
CA LYS A 245 -18.19 12.84 9.51
C LYS A 245 -19.31 13.82 9.17
N GLY A 246 -19.88 13.65 7.99
CA GLY A 246 -21.24 14.08 7.72
C GLY A 246 -22.20 13.11 8.40
N GLY A 247 -22.92 13.58 9.41
CA GLY A 247 -23.91 12.79 10.14
C GLY A 247 -24.51 13.64 11.24
N GLY A 248 -25.48 14.47 10.86
CA GLY A 248 -26.17 15.39 11.76
C GLY A 248 -26.93 14.68 12.86
N VAL A 249 -26.96 15.30 14.04
CA VAL A 249 -28.07 15.24 14.98
C VAL A 249 -28.18 16.64 15.59
N GLU A 250 -29.23 17.35 15.21
CA GLU A 250 -29.69 18.54 15.92
C GLU A 250 -30.13 18.11 17.32
N ALA A 251 -29.53 18.70 18.35
CA ALA A 251 -30.07 18.67 19.70
C ALA A 251 -30.32 20.12 20.12
N GLU A 252 -31.57 20.55 19.92
CA GLU A 252 -32.13 21.73 20.57
C GLU A 252 -32.01 21.55 22.09
N VAL A 253 -31.13 22.32 22.72
CA VAL A 253 -31.16 22.51 24.17
C VAL A 253 -32.05 23.73 24.44
N SER A 254 -33.31 23.44 24.75
CA SER A 254 -34.22 24.42 25.34
C SER A 254 -33.71 24.83 26.72
N ILE A 255 -33.37 26.11 26.87
CA ILE A 255 -33.19 26.74 28.17
C ILE A 255 -34.54 27.34 28.57
N HIS A 256 -35.11 26.88 29.68
CA HIS A 256 -36.13 27.62 30.42
C HIS A 256 -35.55 27.96 31.79
N GLY A 257 -35.73 29.23 32.17
CA GLY A 257 -35.32 29.79 33.45
C GLY A 257 -36.15 29.33 34.63
#